data_AF-A0ABD5RTP8-F1
#
_entry.id   AF-A0ABD5RTP8-F1
#
_cell.length_a   1.000
_cell.length_b   1.000
_cell.length_c   1.000
_cell.angle_alpha   90.00
_cell.angle_beta   90.00
_cell.angle_gamma   90.00
#
_symmetry.space_group_name_H-M   'P 1'
#
loop_
_entity.id
_entity.type
_entity.pdbx_description
1 polymer ?
#
loop_
_entity_poly.entity_id
_entity_poly.type
_entity_poly.pdbx_seq_one_letter_code
_entity_poly.pdbx_strand_id
1 'polypeptide(L)'
;MSDRVRVDWYVPTAEWEQFREYVESEYGEIEGYLGRETERAMQQYVDTDGYGSVEERVNRLVRAAGRRPDDLDEEKNLSSDLDRSETTRAYASVESEVKDEFREAVKDESDPYGVILAKAVREYRGGGRAGRLERKLDRVLDDAEALLATASEDTDTGLRKNGREVKTVAICNQLDEQFTDKELVGTIQDTAGVSSAPSVRQYREEVVERLDVEPHPANSDLWVPREVVDDLLGEGVPRECRMPVEYLDREQREERVMLELGRRAIPRDGNDSVSATDVRTDLLDDVPARSTVADILGAVARTDGYTVHETGDTARLRVDLNTVNAYNPELMGRIRAYYDEGSTRDASLTSYNESEDSGDETDDIAAEWDALDSASPDAAFATDGGPDDLEDSD
;
A
#
# COMPACT_ATOMS: atom_id res chain seq x y z
N MET A 1 23.44 -40.11 -19.91
CA MET A 1 22.81 -39.38 -21.02
C MET A 1 21.57 -38.76 -20.44
N SER A 2 21.55 -37.46 -20.22
CA SER A 2 20.36 -36.77 -19.72
C SER A 2 19.27 -36.84 -20.79
N ASP A 3 18.09 -37.31 -20.43
CA ASP A 3 16.94 -37.37 -21.34
C ASP A 3 16.38 -35.96 -21.51
N ARG A 4 16.68 -35.33 -22.66
CA ARG A 4 16.23 -33.97 -22.98
C ARG A 4 14.88 -34.02 -23.68
N VAL A 5 13.90 -33.38 -23.07
CA VAL A 5 12.53 -33.25 -23.58
C VAL A 5 12.28 -31.83 -24.08
N ARG A 6 11.32 -31.68 -25.00
CA ARG A 6 10.92 -30.35 -25.46
C ARG A 6 9.90 -29.74 -24.51
N VAL A 7 10.13 -28.50 -24.11
CA VAL A 7 9.08 -27.58 -23.69
C VAL A 7 8.33 -27.17 -24.95
N ASP A 8 7.00 -27.29 -24.92
CA ASP A 8 6.07 -26.91 -26.00
C ASP A 8 4.83 -26.34 -25.30
N TRP A 9 5.02 -25.22 -24.61
CA TRP A 9 3.98 -24.51 -23.88
C TRP A 9 3.66 -23.19 -24.59
N TYR A 10 2.42 -22.71 -24.44
CA TYR A 10 2.00 -21.40 -24.93
C TYR A 10 2.39 -20.34 -23.90
N VAL A 11 3.34 -19.50 -24.26
CA VAL A 11 3.94 -18.47 -23.40
C VAL A 11 3.61 -17.10 -23.99
N PRO A 12 3.33 -16.07 -23.18
CA PRO A 12 3.23 -14.68 -23.64
C PRO A 12 4.36 -14.30 -24.59
N THR A 13 4.00 -13.84 -25.80
CA THR A 13 4.94 -13.61 -26.90
C THR A 13 6.02 -12.61 -26.53
N ALA A 14 5.62 -11.48 -25.93
CA ALA A 14 6.54 -10.40 -25.56
C ALA A 14 7.63 -10.88 -24.58
N GLU A 15 7.27 -11.69 -23.58
CA GLU A 15 8.24 -12.19 -22.59
C GLU A 15 9.20 -13.22 -23.19
N TRP A 16 8.68 -14.09 -24.06
CA TRP A 16 9.50 -15.10 -24.71
C TRP A 16 10.49 -14.48 -25.71
N GLU A 17 10.07 -13.46 -26.46
CA GLU A 17 10.94 -12.73 -27.37
C GLU A 17 12.04 -11.98 -26.62
N GLN A 18 11.68 -11.22 -25.58
CA GLN A 18 12.66 -10.53 -24.73
C GLN A 18 13.66 -11.50 -24.07
N PHE A 19 13.21 -12.71 -23.69
CA PHE A 19 14.12 -13.74 -23.19
C PHE A 19 15.09 -14.27 -24.26
N ARG A 20 14.62 -14.48 -25.48
CA ARG A 20 15.50 -14.87 -26.59
C ARG A 20 16.54 -13.79 -26.90
N GLU A 21 16.13 -12.52 -26.93
CA GLU A 21 17.01 -11.37 -27.11
C GLU A 21 18.06 -11.28 -25.98
N TYR A 22 17.64 -11.49 -24.73
CA TYR A 22 18.55 -11.55 -23.60
C TYR A 22 19.61 -12.65 -23.76
N VAL A 23 19.21 -13.88 -24.11
CA VAL A 23 20.14 -14.99 -24.34
C VAL A 23 21.10 -14.69 -25.51
N GLU A 24 20.59 -14.12 -26.60
CA GLU A 24 21.41 -13.72 -27.74
C GLU A 24 22.41 -12.62 -27.38
N SER A 25 21.99 -11.63 -26.59
CA SER A 25 22.85 -10.55 -26.12
C SER A 25 23.98 -11.04 -25.22
N GLU A 26 23.67 -11.96 -24.28
CA GLU A 26 24.65 -12.47 -23.31
C GLU A 26 25.67 -13.44 -23.94
N TYR A 27 25.21 -14.33 -24.83
CA TYR A 27 26.04 -15.42 -25.36
C TYR A 27 26.43 -15.25 -26.83
N GLY A 28 25.89 -14.26 -27.53
CA GLY A 28 26.14 -13.97 -28.94
C GLY A 28 25.40 -14.90 -29.93
N GLU A 29 24.74 -15.95 -29.44
CA GLU A 29 23.91 -16.87 -30.23
C GLU A 29 22.81 -17.51 -29.37
N ILE A 30 21.66 -17.81 -29.99
CA ILE A 30 20.52 -18.45 -29.31
C ILE A 30 20.66 -19.98 -29.29
N GLU A 31 21.22 -20.55 -30.36
CA GLU A 31 21.28 -21.99 -30.55
C GLU A 31 22.18 -22.65 -29.51
N GLY A 32 21.69 -23.72 -28.87
CA GLY A 32 22.42 -24.43 -27.81
C GLY A 32 22.31 -23.79 -26.41
N TYR A 33 22.14 -22.47 -26.31
CA TYR A 33 22.02 -21.77 -25.02
C TYR A 33 20.59 -21.64 -24.54
N LEU A 34 19.62 -21.38 -25.44
CA LEU A 34 18.23 -21.14 -25.04
C LEU A 34 17.65 -22.23 -24.14
N GLY A 35 17.93 -23.51 -24.46
CA GLY A 35 17.48 -24.64 -23.64
C GLY A 35 18.12 -24.68 -22.25
N ARG A 36 19.42 -24.38 -22.16
CA ARG A 36 20.15 -24.34 -20.89
C ARG A 36 19.70 -23.18 -20.01
N GLU A 37 19.51 -22.00 -20.58
CA GLU A 37 19.04 -20.84 -19.83
C GLU A 37 17.58 -21.00 -19.42
N THR A 38 16.75 -21.69 -20.22
CA THR A 38 15.40 -22.08 -19.82
C THR A 38 15.42 -23.05 -18.62
N GLU A 39 16.32 -24.05 -18.62
CA GLU A 39 16.51 -24.95 -17.46
C GLU A 39 16.88 -24.17 -16.20
N ARG A 40 17.83 -23.23 -16.31
CA ARG A 40 18.26 -22.39 -15.19
C ARG A 40 17.13 -21.51 -14.67
N ALA A 41 16.37 -20.88 -15.56
CA ALA A 41 15.21 -20.07 -15.17
C ALA A 41 14.19 -20.92 -14.41
N MET A 42 13.87 -22.13 -14.90
CA MET A 42 12.98 -23.06 -14.21
C MET A 42 13.50 -23.43 -12.82
N GLN A 43 14.76 -23.87 -12.71
CA GLN A 43 15.37 -24.30 -11.45
C GLN A 43 15.47 -23.18 -10.41
N GLN A 44 15.79 -21.95 -10.85
CA GLN A 44 15.83 -20.80 -9.96
C GLN A 44 14.44 -20.39 -9.48
N TYR A 45 13.44 -20.46 -10.37
CA TYR A 45 12.05 -20.12 -10.02
C TYR A 45 11.47 -21.08 -8.98
N VAL A 46 11.77 -22.38 -9.07
CA VAL A 46 11.31 -23.38 -8.08
C VAL A 46 12.32 -23.67 -6.97
N ASP A 47 13.38 -22.87 -6.88
CA ASP A 47 14.41 -22.91 -5.85
C ASP A 47 15.21 -24.23 -5.74
N THR A 48 15.29 -25.01 -6.83
CA THR A 48 15.99 -26.32 -6.89
C THR A 48 17.43 -26.25 -7.43
N ASP A 49 17.93 -25.04 -7.67
CA ASP A 49 19.30 -24.76 -8.12
C ASP A 49 20.41 -24.98 -7.05
N GLY A 50 20.03 -25.40 -5.84
CA GLY A 50 20.95 -25.70 -4.73
C GLY A 50 21.34 -24.50 -3.86
N TYR A 51 20.81 -23.30 -4.11
CA TYR A 51 21.10 -22.09 -3.33
C TYR A 51 20.22 -21.90 -2.08
N GLY A 52 19.32 -22.84 -1.77
CA GLY A 52 18.42 -22.77 -0.61
C GLY A 52 19.11 -22.45 0.71
N SER A 53 20.25 -23.08 1.00
CA SER A 53 20.99 -22.82 2.24
C SER A 53 21.60 -21.41 2.33
N VAL A 54 21.86 -20.76 1.20
CA VAL A 54 22.34 -19.37 1.16
C VAL A 54 21.16 -18.44 1.40
N GLU A 55 20.03 -18.70 0.74
CA GLU A 55 18.81 -17.93 0.95
C GLU A 55 18.32 -18.00 2.39
N GLU A 56 18.34 -19.17 3.03
CA GLU A 56 18.01 -19.30 4.47
C GLU A 56 18.89 -18.41 5.36
N ARG A 57 20.17 -18.25 5.02
CA ARG A 57 21.09 -17.38 5.77
C ARG A 57 20.79 -15.91 5.53
N VAL A 58 20.48 -15.53 4.29
CA VAL A 58 20.06 -14.17 3.94
C VAL A 58 18.73 -13.85 4.64
N ASN A 59 17.73 -14.72 4.55
CA ASN A 59 16.45 -14.58 5.24
C ASN A 59 16.64 -14.46 6.75
N ARG A 60 17.62 -15.15 7.34
CA ARG A 60 17.97 -14.98 8.76
C ARG A 60 18.53 -13.59 9.07
N LEU A 61 19.34 -13.02 8.19
CA LEU A 61 19.86 -11.66 8.34
C LEU A 61 18.73 -10.63 8.21
N VAL A 62 17.83 -10.81 7.23
CA VAL A 62 16.64 -9.96 7.04
C VAL A 62 15.77 -9.99 8.31
N ARG A 63 15.47 -11.17 8.86
CA ARG A 63 14.76 -11.29 10.15
C ARG A 63 15.52 -10.68 11.30
N ALA A 64 16.85 -10.82 11.36
CA ALA A 64 17.65 -10.20 12.41
C ALA A 64 17.60 -8.66 12.35
N ALA A 65 17.44 -8.09 11.17
CA ALA A 65 17.16 -6.68 10.98
C ALA A 65 15.70 -6.29 11.33
N GLY A 66 14.83 -7.22 11.74
CA GLY A 66 13.42 -6.94 12.03
C GLY A 66 12.60 -6.65 10.78
N ARG A 67 13.00 -7.23 9.63
CA ARG A 67 12.25 -7.21 8.37
C ARG A 67 11.74 -8.61 8.03
N ARG A 68 10.71 -8.68 7.19
CA ARG A 68 10.18 -9.94 6.69
C ARG A 68 10.93 -10.37 5.42
N PRO A 69 11.32 -11.65 5.29
CA PRO A 69 12.04 -12.12 4.10
C PRO A 69 11.15 -12.28 2.87
N ASP A 70 9.84 -12.45 3.11
CA ASP A 70 8.90 -12.94 2.12
C ASP A 70 8.44 -11.82 1.16
N ASP A 71 8.56 -10.54 1.55
CA ASP A 71 8.29 -9.32 0.74
C ASP A 71 8.98 -9.27 -0.65
N LEU A 72 9.93 -10.18 -0.93
CA LEU A 72 10.68 -10.26 -2.19
C LEU A 72 10.54 -11.61 -2.92
N ASP A 73 9.96 -12.61 -2.28
CA ASP A 73 9.67 -13.90 -2.92
C ASP A 73 8.36 -13.81 -3.75
N GLU A 74 7.56 -12.77 -3.53
CA GLU A 74 6.27 -12.52 -4.18
C GLU A 74 6.34 -11.89 -5.58
N GLU A 75 7.51 -11.51 -6.08
CA GLU A 75 7.68 -11.22 -7.52
C GLU A 75 7.33 -12.45 -8.39
N LYS A 76 7.33 -13.66 -7.80
CA LYS A 76 6.84 -14.88 -8.45
C LYS A 76 5.32 -14.86 -8.66
N ASN A 77 4.57 -14.11 -7.84
CA ASN A 77 3.11 -14.11 -7.76
C ASN A 77 2.43 -12.86 -8.32
N LEU A 78 3.17 -11.80 -8.66
CA LEU A 78 2.58 -10.57 -9.22
C LEU A 78 1.55 -10.92 -10.30
N SER A 79 0.30 -10.48 -10.07
CA SER A 79 -0.84 -10.68 -10.95
C SER A 79 -0.49 -10.08 -12.30
N SER A 80 -0.03 -10.93 -13.19
CA SER A 80 0.45 -10.49 -14.47
C SER A 80 -0.73 -10.59 -15.44
N ASP A 81 -1.11 -9.49 -16.07
CA ASP A 81 -2.00 -9.46 -17.26
C ASP A 81 -1.47 -10.32 -18.44
N LEU A 82 -0.43 -11.13 -18.22
CA LEU A 82 0.11 -12.12 -19.14
C LEU A 82 -0.92 -13.16 -19.57
N ASP A 83 -1.87 -13.49 -18.71
CA ASP A 83 -2.94 -14.45 -19.00
C ASP A 83 -3.83 -13.99 -20.15
N ARG A 84 -3.91 -12.67 -20.35
CA ARG A 84 -4.70 -12.00 -21.38
C ARG A 84 -3.86 -11.57 -22.58
N SER A 85 -2.55 -11.81 -22.53
CA SER A 85 -1.61 -11.38 -23.56
C SER A 85 -1.57 -12.36 -24.75
N GLU A 86 -1.13 -11.87 -25.91
CA GLU A 86 -0.91 -12.74 -27.08
C GLU A 86 0.16 -13.80 -26.76
N THR A 87 -0.14 -15.07 -27.05
CA THR A 87 0.76 -16.19 -26.74
C THR A 87 1.42 -16.78 -27.98
N THR A 88 2.67 -17.22 -27.85
CA THR A 88 3.42 -17.99 -28.83
C THR A 88 3.85 -19.35 -28.26
N ARG A 89 4.22 -20.30 -29.12
CA ARG A 89 4.78 -21.58 -28.65
C ARG A 89 6.26 -21.43 -28.34
N ALA A 90 6.61 -21.65 -27.08
CA ALA A 90 8.00 -21.70 -26.64
C ALA A 90 8.59 -23.08 -26.94
N TYR A 91 9.60 -23.11 -27.82
CA TYR A 91 10.37 -24.32 -28.12
C TYR A 91 11.76 -24.24 -27.48
N ALA A 92 11.97 -25.01 -26.41
CA ALA A 92 13.25 -25.17 -25.75
C ALA A 92 13.46 -26.65 -25.37
N SER A 93 14.68 -27.17 -25.52
CA SER A 93 15.00 -28.53 -25.07
C SER A 93 15.59 -28.45 -23.67
N VAL A 94 14.92 -29.06 -22.70
CA VAL A 94 15.29 -29.06 -21.27
C VAL A 94 15.42 -30.50 -20.75
N GLU A 95 16.15 -30.73 -19.67
CA GLU A 95 16.16 -32.02 -18.97
C GLU A 95 14.76 -32.37 -18.46
N SER A 96 14.36 -33.64 -18.64
CA SER A 96 13.04 -34.14 -18.22
C SER A 96 12.76 -33.93 -16.75
N GLU A 97 13.74 -34.24 -15.90
CA GLU A 97 13.64 -34.06 -14.45
C GLU A 97 13.32 -32.61 -14.07
N VAL A 98 14.00 -31.63 -14.69
CA VAL A 98 13.75 -30.20 -14.45
C VAL A 98 12.34 -29.80 -14.86
N LYS A 99 11.88 -30.27 -16.03
CA LYS A 99 10.51 -29.97 -16.50
C LYS A 99 9.44 -30.55 -15.59
N ASP A 100 9.66 -31.77 -15.11
CA ASP A 100 8.71 -32.47 -14.24
C ASP A 100 8.70 -31.89 -12.83
N GLU A 101 9.88 -31.55 -12.28
CA GLU A 101 10.02 -30.85 -11.00
C GLU A 101 9.37 -29.46 -11.05
N PHE A 102 9.61 -28.70 -12.13
CA PHE A 102 8.97 -27.40 -12.34
C PHE A 102 7.44 -27.53 -12.35
N ARG A 103 6.91 -28.51 -13.09
CA ARG A 103 5.46 -28.75 -13.17
C ARG A 103 4.84 -29.15 -11.83
N GLU A 104 5.54 -29.98 -11.07
CA GLU A 104 5.08 -30.46 -9.77
C GLU A 104 5.07 -29.33 -8.75
N ALA A 105 6.08 -28.46 -8.76
CA ALA A 105 6.18 -27.31 -7.87
C ALA A 105 5.06 -26.30 -8.09
N VAL A 106 4.66 -26.07 -9.36
CA VAL A 106 3.70 -25.04 -9.73
C VAL A 106 2.29 -25.59 -10.01
N LYS A 107 2.04 -26.87 -9.70
CA LYS A 107 0.77 -27.55 -10.04
C LYS A 107 -0.46 -26.97 -9.33
N ASP A 108 -0.24 -26.35 -8.17
CA ASP A 108 -1.28 -25.79 -7.32
C ASP A 108 -1.53 -24.30 -7.63
N GLU A 109 -0.73 -23.71 -8.53
CA GLU A 109 -0.95 -22.35 -9.03
C GLU A 109 -2.15 -22.31 -10.01
N SER A 110 -2.86 -21.19 -10.02
CA SER A 110 -4.00 -20.96 -10.94
C SER A 110 -3.58 -20.86 -12.39
N ASP A 111 -2.33 -20.47 -12.64
CA ASP A 111 -1.87 -20.01 -13.94
C ASP A 111 -1.48 -21.18 -14.85
N PRO A 112 -1.65 -21.05 -16.17
CA PRO A 112 -1.12 -22.03 -17.10
C PRO A 112 0.40 -22.13 -17.01
N TYR A 113 0.97 -23.33 -17.16
CA TYR A 113 2.43 -23.54 -17.11
C TYR A 113 3.25 -22.61 -18.03
N GLY A 114 2.68 -22.17 -19.15
CA GLY A 114 3.35 -21.22 -20.04
C GLY A 114 3.39 -19.78 -19.51
N VAL A 115 2.39 -19.35 -18.72
CA VAL A 115 2.43 -18.07 -17.99
C VAL A 115 3.46 -18.15 -16.88
N ILE A 116 3.48 -19.26 -16.12
CA ILE A 116 4.46 -19.47 -15.04
C ILE A 116 5.89 -19.55 -15.60
N LEU A 117 6.06 -20.15 -16.78
CA LEU A 117 7.33 -20.10 -17.50
C LEU A 117 7.70 -18.66 -17.93
N ALA A 118 6.74 -17.83 -18.37
CA ALA A 118 7.01 -16.42 -18.64
C ALA A 118 7.47 -15.67 -17.38
N LYS A 119 6.82 -15.91 -16.23
CA LYS A 119 7.24 -15.38 -14.93
C LYS A 119 8.68 -15.80 -14.60
N ALA A 120 9.00 -17.08 -14.74
CA ALA A 120 10.33 -17.62 -14.50
C ALA A 120 11.43 -16.99 -15.38
N VAL A 121 11.20 -16.86 -16.70
CA VAL A 121 12.21 -16.25 -17.58
C VAL A 121 12.33 -14.74 -17.38
N ARG A 122 11.24 -14.06 -17.00
CA ARG A 122 11.26 -12.65 -16.62
C ARG A 122 12.09 -12.43 -15.35
N GLU A 123 11.85 -13.22 -14.31
CA GLU A 123 12.63 -13.18 -13.07
C GLU A 123 14.11 -13.45 -13.36
N TYR A 124 14.41 -14.50 -14.14
CA TYR A 124 15.78 -14.84 -14.54
C TYR A 124 16.51 -13.69 -15.24
N ARG A 125 15.84 -13.01 -16.18
CA ARG A 125 16.37 -11.79 -16.84
C ARG A 125 16.61 -10.64 -15.87
N GLY A 126 15.80 -10.53 -14.81
CA GLY A 126 15.94 -9.56 -13.72
C GLY A 126 17.04 -9.91 -12.71
N GLY A 127 17.93 -10.85 -13.03
CA GLY A 127 19.00 -11.34 -12.15
C GLY A 127 18.66 -12.64 -11.42
N GLY A 128 17.44 -13.15 -11.59
CA GLY A 128 16.97 -14.41 -11.02
C GLY A 128 17.14 -14.47 -9.50
N ARG A 129 17.51 -15.65 -9.00
CA ARG A 129 17.74 -15.87 -7.56
C ARG A 129 18.86 -15.00 -7.01
N ALA A 130 19.92 -14.76 -7.79
CA ALA A 130 21.03 -13.90 -7.34
C ALA A 130 20.56 -12.45 -7.15
N GLY A 131 19.81 -11.91 -8.11
CA GLY A 131 19.22 -10.57 -8.00
C GLY A 131 18.24 -10.44 -6.83
N ARG A 132 17.41 -11.47 -6.59
CA ARG A 132 16.51 -11.52 -5.43
C ARG A 132 17.28 -11.51 -4.10
N LEU A 133 18.35 -12.31 -3.99
CA LEU A 133 19.21 -12.34 -2.82
C LEU A 133 19.99 -11.02 -2.63
N GLU A 134 20.42 -10.39 -3.72
CA GLU A 134 21.07 -9.07 -3.70
C GLU A 134 20.11 -8.00 -3.16
N ARG A 135 18.87 -7.94 -3.66
CA ARG A 135 17.82 -7.05 -3.12
C ARG A 135 17.56 -7.29 -1.62
N LYS A 136 17.50 -8.56 -1.19
CA LYS A 136 17.37 -8.91 0.24
C LYS A 136 18.58 -8.41 1.05
N LEU A 137 19.78 -8.51 0.52
CA LEU A 137 21.02 -8.08 1.18
C LEU A 137 21.17 -6.57 1.22
N ASP A 138 20.89 -5.86 0.13
CA ASP A 138 20.96 -4.39 0.06
C ASP A 138 20.08 -3.77 1.14
N ARG A 139 18.87 -4.31 1.34
CA ARG A 139 17.95 -3.85 2.39
C ARG A 139 18.52 -4.02 3.80
N VAL A 140 19.29 -5.08 4.04
CA VAL A 140 19.98 -5.33 5.32
C VAL A 140 21.24 -4.48 5.43
N LEU A 141 21.95 -4.24 4.32
CA LEU A 141 23.13 -3.39 4.30
C LEU A 141 22.76 -1.94 4.62
N ASP A 142 21.68 -1.41 4.05
CA ASP A 142 21.17 -0.08 4.37
C ASP A 142 20.89 0.06 5.88
N ASP A 143 20.26 -0.95 6.49
CA ASP A 143 20.02 -0.97 7.94
C ASP A 143 21.34 -1.07 8.73
N ALA A 144 22.26 -1.93 8.30
CA ALA A 144 23.54 -2.11 8.97
C ALA A 144 24.40 -0.85 8.87
N GLU A 145 24.39 -0.17 7.73
CA GLU A 145 25.07 1.11 7.50
C GLU A 145 24.41 2.23 8.30
N ALA A 146 23.08 2.30 8.37
CA ALA A 146 22.38 3.23 9.24
C ALA A 146 22.78 3.02 10.71
N LEU A 147 22.81 1.77 11.19
CA LEU A 147 23.25 1.41 12.54
C LEU A 147 24.74 1.69 12.78
N LEU A 148 25.61 1.52 11.78
CA LEU A 148 27.05 1.75 11.90
C LEU A 148 27.43 3.25 11.80
N ALA A 149 26.83 3.98 10.87
CA ALA A 149 27.03 5.43 10.73
C ALA A 149 26.65 6.14 12.04
N THR A 150 25.53 5.72 12.64
CA THR A 150 25.05 6.25 13.92
C THR A 150 25.84 5.75 15.14
N ALA A 151 26.53 4.61 15.06
CA ALA A 151 27.48 4.14 16.08
C ALA A 151 28.83 4.88 16.03
N SER A 152 29.19 5.46 14.89
CA SER A 152 30.43 6.23 14.72
C SER A 152 30.30 7.72 15.10
N GLU A 153 29.07 8.24 15.21
CA GLU A 153 28.78 9.58 15.72
C GLU A 153 28.78 9.61 17.26
N ASP A 154 29.99 9.61 17.81
CA ASP A 154 30.32 9.64 19.25
C ASP A 154 30.06 11.04 19.86
N THR A 155 28.81 11.50 19.83
CA THR A 155 28.33 12.65 20.61
C THR A 155 27.04 12.29 21.32
N ASP A 156 26.92 12.72 22.58
CA ASP A 156 25.91 12.42 23.61
C ASP A 156 24.40 12.54 23.18
N THR A 157 24.14 12.97 21.95
CA THR A 157 22.84 12.97 21.26
C THR A 157 22.53 11.68 20.47
N GLY A 158 23.54 10.92 20.03
CA GLY A 158 23.40 9.70 19.24
C GLY A 158 22.71 8.56 20.01
N LEU A 159 23.06 8.35 21.28
CA LEU A 159 22.47 7.30 22.14
C LEU A 159 20.93 7.38 22.27
N ARG A 160 20.32 8.56 22.13
CA ARG A 160 18.86 8.74 22.18
C ARG A 160 18.15 8.37 20.87
N LYS A 161 18.77 8.61 19.71
CA LYS A 161 18.27 8.14 18.41
C LYS A 161 18.55 6.64 18.22
N ASN A 162 19.71 6.16 18.68
CA ASN A 162 20.13 4.76 18.57
C ASN A 162 19.26 3.81 19.41
N GLY A 163 18.79 4.28 20.58
CA GLY A 163 17.82 3.52 21.35
C GLY A 163 16.55 3.28 20.56
N ARG A 164 16.13 4.23 19.74
CA ARG A 164 14.85 4.15 19.03
C ARG A 164 14.85 3.13 17.91
N GLU A 165 15.80 3.18 16.99
CA GLU A 165 15.85 2.22 15.87
C GLU A 165 16.06 0.79 16.37
N VAL A 166 16.96 0.60 17.35
CA VAL A 166 17.16 -0.70 18.00
C VAL A 166 15.88 -1.19 18.71
N LYS A 167 15.15 -0.28 19.36
CA LYS A 167 13.84 -0.60 19.95
C LYS A 167 12.81 -0.95 18.89
N THR A 168 12.76 -0.23 17.77
CA THR A 168 11.88 -0.52 16.63
C THR A 168 12.16 -1.92 16.10
N VAL A 169 13.42 -2.28 15.85
CA VAL A 169 13.81 -3.65 15.45
C VAL A 169 13.41 -4.69 16.51
N ALA A 170 13.63 -4.39 17.80
CA ALA A 170 13.25 -5.29 18.89
C ALA A 170 11.74 -5.46 19.03
N ILE A 171 10.95 -4.42 18.73
CA ILE A 171 9.48 -4.45 18.68
C ILE A 171 9.05 -5.31 17.49
N CYS A 172 9.59 -5.07 16.29
CA CYS A 172 9.31 -5.85 15.08
C CYS A 172 9.55 -7.36 15.31
N ASN A 173 10.62 -7.72 16.01
CA ASN A 173 10.96 -9.13 16.31
C ASN A 173 10.08 -9.79 17.39
N GLN A 174 9.28 -9.02 18.13
CA GLN A 174 8.36 -9.52 19.15
C GLN A 174 6.92 -9.66 18.64
N LEU A 175 6.61 -9.06 17.49
CA LEU A 175 5.30 -9.14 16.87
C LEU A 175 5.22 -10.36 15.94
N ASP A 176 4.08 -11.03 15.99
CA ASP A 176 3.77 -12.12 15.07
C ASP A 176 3.48 -11.60 13.65
N GLU A 177 3.23 -12.50 12.72
CA GLU A 177 2.93 -12.16 11.32
C GLU A 177 1.67 -11.29 11.18
N GLN A 178 0.67 -11.56 12.02
CA GLN A 178 -0.52 -10.74 12.19
C GLN A 178 -0.64 -10.39 13.67
N PHE A 179 -1.00 -9.16 13.97
CA PHE A 179 -1.09 -8.69 15.35
C PHE A 179 -2.13 -7.59 15.50
N THR A 180 -2.67 -7.45 16.70
CA THR A 180 -3.64 -6.41 17.00
C THR A 180 -2.98 -5.08 17.34
N ASP A 181 -3.71 -3.97 17.20
CA ASP A 181 -3.18 -2.66 17.62
C ASP A 181 -2.83 -2.62 19.10
N LYS A 182 -3.59 -3.36 19.92
CA LYS A 182 -3.30 -3.52 21.34
C LYS A 182 -1.98 -4.23 21.60
N GLU A 183 -1.66 -5.26 20.81
CA GLU A 183 -0.37 -5.96 20.90
C GLU A 183 0.78 -5.06 20.44
N LEU A 184 0.59 -4.31 19.34
CA LEU A 184 1.58 -3.33 18.89
C LEU A 184 1.87 -2.28 19.96
N VAL A 185 0.83 -1.62 20.46
CA VAL A 185 0.97 -0.58 21.49
C VAL A 185 1.56 -1.14 22.78
N GLY A 186 1.14 -2.34 23.21
CA GLY A 186 1.70 -3.02 24.37
C GLY A 186 3.20 -3.31 24.20
N THR A 187 3.59 -3.86 23.05
CA THR A 187 4.99 -4.18 22.74
C THR A 187 5.86 -2.92 22.67
N ILE A 188 5.33 -1.82 22.10
CA ILE A 188 6.01 -0.51 22.12
C ILE A 188 6.22 -0.03 23.56
N GLN A 189 5.19 -0.09 24.41
CA GLN A 189 5.27 0.35 25.80
C GLN A 189 6.30 -0.48 26.59
N ASP A 190 6.27 -1.80 26.43
CA ASP A 190 7.15 -2.74 27.14
C ASP A 190 8.61 -2.63 26.68
N THR A 191 8.86 -2.52 25.37
CA THR A 191 10.22 -2.49 24.80
C THR A 191 10.82 -1.09 24.84
N ALA A 192 10.05 -0.06 24.49
CA ALA A 192 10.56 1.30 24.42
C ALA A 192 10.47 2.06 25.76
N GLY A 193 9.64 1.60 26.70
CA GLY A 193 9.43 2.26 27.99
C GLY A 193 8.74 3.61 27.87
N VAL A 194 7.95 3.81 26.81
CA VAL A 194 7.23 5.06 26.52
C VAL A 194 5.74 4.86 26.69
N SER A 195 5.05 5.83 27.28
CA SER A 195 3.59 5.79 27.48
C SER A 195 2.88 7.04 26.94
N SER A 196 3.64 8.04 26.47
CA SER A 196 3.09 9.24 25.85
C SER A 196 2.52 8.92 24.46
N ALA A 197 1.28 9.34 24.21
CA ALA A 197 0.61 9.11 22.93
C ALA A 197 1.41 9.57 21.70
N PRO A 198 2.11 10.74 21.72
CA PRO A 198 2.95 11.13 20.58
C PRO A 198 4.12 10.18 20.33
N SER A 199 4.75 9.66 21.38
CA SER A 199 5.90 8.76 21.24
C SER A 199 5.46 7.38 20.78
N VAL A 200 4.35 6.86 21.32
CA VAL A 200 3.76 5.59 20.87
C VAL A 200 3.38 5.66 19.40
N ARG A 201 2.74 6.76 18.95
CA ARG A 201 2.41 6.99 17.54
C ARG A 201 3.65 6.95 16.65
N GLN A 202 4.73 7.59 17.07
CA GLN A 202 5.97 7.65 16.30
C GLN A 202 6.64 6.27 16.15
N TYR A 203 6.64 5.42 17.18
CA TYR A 203 7.13 4.04 17.06
C TYR A 203 6.19 3.19 16.21
N ARG A 204 4.87 3.40 16.34
CA ARG A 204 3.87 2.70 15.54
C ARG A 204 4.07 2.95 14.06
N GLU A 205 4.24 4.20 13.63
CA GLU A 205 4.53 4.56 12.23
C GLU A 205 5.77 3.83 11.71
N GLU A 206 6.88 3.86 12.47
CA GLU A 206 8.13 3.20 12.08
C GLU A 206 8.02 1.68 12.03
N VAL A 207 7.31 1.05 12.97
CA VAL A 207 7.11 -0.41 13.00
C VAL A 207 6.22 -0.86 11.84
N VAL A 208 5.14 -0.11 11.58
CA VAL A 208 4.19 -0.40 10.50
C VAL A 208 4.89 -0.27 9.14
N GLU A 209 5.66 0.79 8.92
CA GLU A 209 6.46 0.98 7.70
C GLU A 209 7.54 -0.10 7.56
N ARG A 210 8.20 -0.47 8.66
CA ARG A 210 9.29 -1.46 8.63
C ARG A 210 8.81 -2.89 8.37
N LEU A 211 7.65 -3.26 8.92
CA LEU A 211 7.03 -4.57 8.72
C LEU A 211 6.17 -4.66 7.45
N ASP A 212 5.98 -3.54 6.73
CA ASP A 212 5.09 -3.40 5.57
C ASP A 212 3.69 -3.99 5.81
N VAL A 213 3.10 -3.61 6.94
CA VAL A 213 1.76 -4.06 7.35
C VAL A 213 0.72 -2.97 7.17
N GLU A 214 -0.51 -3.39 6.99
CA GLU A 214 -1.68 -2.53 6.87
C GLU A 214 -2.84 -3.01 7.75
N PRO A 215 -3.72 -2.12 8.18
CA PRO A 215 -4.90 -2.50 8.94
C PRO A 215 -5.84 -3.33 8.05
N HIS A 216 -6.37 -4.41 8.61
CA HIS A 216 -7.25 -5.32 7.90
C HIS A 216 -8.56 -4.61 7.52
N PRO A 217 -9.07 -4.75 6.29
CA PRO A 217 -10.19 -3.95 5.78
C PRO A 217 -11.49 -4.16 6.55
N ALA A 218 -11.74 -5.38 7.04
CA ALA A 218 -12.92 -5.70 7.86
C ALA A 218 -12.68 -5.56 9.37
N ASN A 219 -11.44 -5.29 9.81
CA ASN A 219 -11.08 -5.23 11.22
C ASN A 219 -9.90 -4.29 11.43
N SER A 220 -10.19 -3.01 11.68
CA SER A 220 -9.18 -1.95 11.86
C SER A 220 -8.22 -2.19 13.02
N ASP A 221 -8.61 -3.04 13.98
CA ASP A 221 -7.77 -3.39 15.13
C ASP A 221 -6.72 -4.47 14.79
N LEU A 222 -6.79 -5.10 13.62
CA LEU A 222 -5.87 -6.16 13.19
C LEU A 222 -4.93 -5.63 12.10
N TRP A 223 -3.63 -5.80 12.30
CA TRP A 223 -2.58 -5.53 11.32
C TRP A 223 -2.19 -6.82 10.62
N VAL A 224 -2.17 -6.76 9.29
CA VAL A 224 -1.80 -7.89 8.42
C VAL A 224 -0.76 -7.41 7.41
N PRO A 225 0.08 -8.31 6.86
CA PRO A 225 0.97 -7.96 5.75
C PRO A 225 0.17 -7.31 4.61
N ARG A 226 0.76 -6.32 3.95
CA ARG A 226 0.14 -5.60 2.83
C ARG A 226 -0.40 -6.54 1.75
N GLU A 227 0.31 -7.62 1.49
CA GLU A 227 -0.01 -8.65 0.49
C GLU A 227 -1.35 -9.33 0.80
N VAL A 228 -1.62 -9.64 2.08
CA VAL A 228 -2.91 -10.18 2.51
C VAL A 228 -4.04 -9.18 2.26
N VAL A 229 -3.76 -7.88 2.37
CA VAL A 229 -4.74 -6.83 2.03
C VAL A 229 -4.96 -6.76 0.53
N ASP A 230 -3.89 -6.86 -0.27
CA ASP A 230 -3.94 -6.86 -1.74
C ASP A 230 -4.73 -8.08 -2.26
N ASP A 231 -4.54 -9.27 -1.70
CA ASP A 231 -5.34 -10.46 -2.01
C ASP A 231 -6.83 -10.27 -1.66
N LEU A 232 -7.10 -9.67 -0.50
CA LEU A 232 -8.47 -9.42 -0.05
C LEU A 232 -9.16 -8.33 -0.85
N LEU A 233 -8.45 -7.31 -1.34
CA LEU A 233 -9.03 -6.09 -1.95
C LEU A 233 -8.81 -5.94 -3.47
N GLY A 234 -7.84 -6.65 -4.05
CA GLY A 234 -7.34 -6.46 -5.40
C GLY A 234 -6.24 -5.39 -5.46
N GLU A 235 -5.21 -5.61 -6.28
CA GLU A 235 -4.02 -4.75 -6.40
C GLU A 235 -4.34 -3.29 -6.80
N GLY A 236 -5.47 -3.03 -7.45
CA GLY A 236 -5.85 -1.70 -7.92
C GLY A 236 -6.57 -0.80 -6.91
N VAL A 237 -6.85 -1.25 -5.68
CA VAL A 237 -7.45 -0.39 -4.63
C VAL A 237 -6.37 0.43 -3.94
N PRO A 238 -6.36 1.77 -4.07
CA PRO A 238 -5.33 2.62 -3.49
C PRO A 238 -5.28 2.52 -1.96
N ARG A 239 -4.07 2.60 -1.40
CA ARG A 239 -3.80 2.49 0.04
C ARG A 239 -4.62 3.47 0.87
N GLU A 240 -4.76 4.71 0.38
CA GLU A 240 -5.47 5.78 1.07
C GLU A 240 -6.98 5.50 1.18
N CYS A 241 -7.52 4.71 0.24
CA CYS A 241 -8.94 4.35 0.20
C CYS A 241 -9.29 3.13 1.06
N ARG A 242 -8.30 2.29 1.41
CA ARG A 242 -8.50 1.08 2.24
C ARG A 242 -8.14 1.28 3.72
N MET A 243 -7.21 2.17 4.02
CA MET A 243 -6.80 2.44 5.41
C MET A 243 -7.89 3.21 6.18
N PRO A 244 -8.13 2.91 7.47
CA PRO A 244 -8.95 3.75 8.34
C PRO A 244 -8.43 5.19 8.40
N VAL A 245 -9.36 6.16 8.41
CA VAL A 245 -9.05 7.60 8.28
C VAL A 245 -8.19 8.13 9.44
N GLU A 246 -8.24 7.48 10.59
CA GLU A 246 -7.41 7.79 11.76
C GLU A 246 -5.90 7.61 11.52
N TYR A 247 -5.52 6.74 10.56
CA TYR A 247 -4.13 6.51 10.18
C TYR A 247 -3.68 7.32 8.97
N LEU A 248 -4.61 7.99 8.29
CA LEU A 248 -4.28 8.83 7.16
C LEU A 248 -3.77 10.18 7.66
N ASP A 249 -2.63 10.61 7.12
CA ASP A 249 -2.19 11.99 7.25
C ASP A 249 -3.06 12.93 6.41
N ARG A 250 -2.70 14.23 6.38
CA ARG A 250 -3.47 15.22 5.65
C ARG A 250 -3.43 14.99 4.13
N GLU A 251 -2.26 14.73 3.57
CA GLU A 251 -2.07 14.58 2.13
C GLU A 251 -2.78 13.32 1.63
N GLN A 252 -2.69 12.23 2.40
CA GLN A 252 -3.39 10.97 2.13
C GLN A 252 -4.92 11.13 2.20
N ARG A 253 -5.44 11.98 3.10
CA ARG A 253 -6.88 12.30 3.14
C ARG A 253 -7.32 13.10 1.92
N GLU A 254 -6.51 14.07 1.48
CA GLU A 254 -6.74 14.83 0.26
C GLU A 254 -6.77 13.89 -0.95
N GLU A 255 -5.84 12.95 -1.01
CA GLU A 255 -5.74 11.93 -2.05
C GLU A 255 -6.90 10.94 -2.06
N ARG A 256 -7.33 10.43 -0.89
CA ARG A 256 -8.54 9.61 -0.78
C ARG A 256 -9.76 10.33 -1.34
N VAL A 257 -9.94 11.61 -1.01
CA VAL A 257 -11.07 12.42 -1.52
C VAL A 257 -11.02 12.54 -3.04
N MET A 258 -9.83 12.76 -3.62
CA MET A 258 -9.65 12.81 -5.07
C MET A 258 -9.99 11.47 -5.74
N LEU A 259 -9.45 10.37 -5.22
CA LEU A 259 -9.63 9.03 -5.78
C LEU A 259 -11.09 8.56 -5.71
N GLU A 260 -11.75 8.74 -4.57
CA GLU A 260 -13.17 8.39 -4.38
C GLU A 260 -14.09 9.22 -5.26
N LEU A 261 -13.91 10.54 -5.30
CA LEU A 261 -14.73 11.41 -6.13
C LEU A 261 -14.51 11.14 -7.62
N GLY A 262 -13.25 10.91 -8.03
CA GLY A 262 -12.91 10.52 -9.38
C GLY A 262 -13.52 9.18 -9.80
N ARG A 263 -13.46 8.17 -8.92
CA ARG A 263 -14.07 6.85 -9.14
C ARG A 263 -15.59 6.99 -9.35
N ARG A 264 -16.26 7.80 -8.53
CA ARG A 264 -17.70 8.08 -8.66
C ARG A 264 -18.06 8.86 -9.93
N ALA A 265 -17.13 9.65 -10.48
CA ALA A 265 -17.36 10.43 -11.69
C ALA A 265 -17.25 9.62 -13.00
N ILE A 266 -16.50 8.51 -13.03
CA ILE A 266 -16.36 7.65 -14.22
C ILE A 266 -17.71 7.24 -14.83
N PRO A 267 -18.67 6.65 -14.07
CA PRO A 267 -19.97 6.25 -14.64
C PRO A 267 -20.89 7.44 -14.96
N ARG A 268 -20.51 8.67 -14.59
CA ARG A 268 -21.30 9.91 -14.74
C ARG A 268 -20.71 10.85 -15.80
N ASP A 269 -20.23 10.29 -16.91
CA ASP A 269 -19.60 11.03 -18.01
C ASP A 269 -18.41 11.91 -17.53
N GLY A 270 -17.69 11.43 -16.52
CA GLY A 270 -16.50 12.09 -15.98
C GLY A 270 -16.76 13.30 -15.10
N ASN A 271 -18.00 13.52 -14.64
CA ASN A 271 -18.35 14.63 -13.75
C ASN A 271 -19.07 14.14 -12.49
N ASP A 272 -18.66 14.61 -11.32
CA ASP A 272 -19.40 14.39 -10.08
C ASP A 272 -19.19 15.55 -9.08
N SER A 273 -20.05 15.64 -8.07
CA SER A 273 -19.92 16.62 -7.00
C SER A 273 -20.38 16.10 -5.64
N VAL A 274 -19.66 16.48 -4.59
CA VAL A 274 -19.87 16.02 -3.22
C VAL A 274 -19.89 17.21 -2.27
N SER A 275 -20.77 17.20 -1.25
CA SER A 275 -20.80 18.27 -0.25
C SER A 275 -19.74 18.09 0.82
N ALA A 276 -19.38 19.14 1.55
CA ALA A 276 -18.45 19.03 2.68
C ALA A 276 -18.95 18.07 3.77
N THR A 277 -20.27 17.95 3.93
CA THR A 277 -20.88 16.98 4.86
C THR A 277 -20.62 15.56 4.38
N ASP A 278 -20.94 15.26 3.11
CA ASP A 278 -20.76 13.92 2.54
C ASP A 278 -19.27 13.51 2.50
N VAL A 279 -18.35 14.45 2.27
CA VAL A 279 -16.92 14.17 2.38
C VAL A 279 -16.55 13.79 3.81
N ARG A 280 -17.11 14.49 4.80
CA ARG A 280 -16.83 14.20 6.20
C ARG A 280 -17.40 12.84 6.63
N THR A 281 -18.65 12.54 6.26
CA THR A 281 -19.35 11.33 6.70
C THR A 281 -18.95 10.12 5.88
N ASP A 282 -18.96 10.23 4.54
CA ASP A 282 -18.90 9.07 3.65
C ASP A 282 -17.47 8.74 3.23
N LEU A 283 -16.57 9.73 3.23
CA LEU A 283 -15.18 9.54 2.78
C LEU A 283 -14.18 9.55 3.94
N LEU A 284 -14.50 10.24 5.03
CA LEU A 284 -13.59 10.51 6.14
C LEU A 284 -14.14 10.07 7.52
N ASP A 285 -15.19 9.25 7.55
CA ASP A 285 -15.75 8.55 8.73
C ASP A 285 -15.99 9.46 9.96
N ASP A 286 -16.37 10.72 9.75
CA ASP A 286 -16.54 11.75 10.79
C ASP A 286 -15.31 12.08 11.66
N VAL A 287 -14.15 11.49 11.34
CA VAL A 287 -12.89 11.64 12.10
C VAL A 287 -12.36 13.09 12.10
N PRO A 288 -12.18 13.78 10.95
CA PRO A 288 -11.72 15.16 10.96
C PRO A 288 -12.83 16.14 11.40
N ALA A 289 -12.41 17.21 12.07
CA ALA A 289 -13.27 18.34 12.40
C ALA A 289 -13.75 19.05 11.12
N ARG A 290 -14.91 19.71 11.17
CA ARG A 290 -15.50 20.43 10.02
C ARG A 290 -14.55 21.46 9.40
N SER A 291 -13.79 22.18 10.21
CA SER A 291 -12.78 23.15 9.73
C SER A 291 -11.67 22.45 8.95
N THR A 292 -11.19 21.30 9.43
CA THR A 292 -10.18 20.50 8.75
C THR A 292 -10.69 19.96 7.41
N VAL A 293 -11.96 19.57 7.33
CA VAL A 293 -12.58 19.15 6.06
C VAL A 293 -12.62 20.32 5.08
N ALA A 294 -13.00 21.52 5.52
CA ALA A 294 -12.96 22.71 4.66
C ALA A 294 -11.54 23.00 4.12
N ASP A 295 -10.52 22.84 4.97
CA ASP A 295 -9.12 22.98 4.57
C ASP A 295 -8.67 21.92 3.55
N ILE A 296 -9.12 20.66 3.72
CA ILE A 296 -8.88 19.56 2.79
C ILE A 296 -9.52 19.86 1.44
N LEU A 297 -10.80 20.28 1.42
CA LEU A 297 -11.48 20.63 0.17
C LEU A 297 -10.79 21.79 -0.54
N GLY A 298 -10.34 22.80 0.20
CA GLY A 298 -9.61 23.93 -0.33
C GLY A 298 -8.21 23.57 -0.85
N ALA A 299 -7.60 22.49 -0.37
CA ALA A 299 -6.36 21.94 -0.90
C ALA A 299 -6.62 21.12 -2.17
N VAL A 300 -7.59 20.20 -2.14
CA VAL A 300 -8.01 19.39 -3.29
C VAL A 300 -8.44 20.26 -4.47
N ALA A 301 -9.15 21.36 -4.23
CA ALA A 301 -9.59 22.29 -5.26
C ALA A 301 -8.45 23.04 -5.98
N ARG A 302 -7.20 22.93 -5.49
CA ARG A 302 -6.02 23.47 -6.19
C ARG A 302 -5.46 22.49 -7.21
N THR A 303 -5.89 21.23 -7.17
CA THR A 303 -5.53 20.21 -8.15
C THR A 303 -6.35 20.40 -9.42
N ASP A 304 -5.68 20.35 -10.57
CA ASP A 304 -6.34 20.53 -11.87
C ASP A 304 -7.47 19.52 -12.08
N GLY A 305 -8.66 20.04 -12.42
CA GLY A 305 -9.88 19.25 -12.60
C GLY A 305 -10.77 19.14 -11.37
N TYR A 306 -10.36 19.70 -10.22
CA TYR A 306 -11.19 19.81 -9.02
C TYR A 306 -11.55 21.27 -8.75
N THR A 307 -12.83 21.56 -8.48
CA THR A 307 -13.30 22.92 -8.20
C THR A 307 -14.28 22.94 -7.03
N VAL A 308 -14.17 23.95 -6.16
CA VAL A 308 -15.18 24.19 -5.12
C VAL A 308 -16.21 25.18 -5.66
N HIS A 309 -17.48 24.76 -5.62
CA HIS A 309 -18.62 25.61 -5.92
C HIS A 309 -19.41 25.86 -4.64
N GLU A 310 -19.58 27.13 -4.29
CA GLU A 310 -20.49 27.54 -3.23
C GLU A 310 -21.90 27.64 -3.83
N THR A 311 -22.82 26.81 -3.33
CA THR A 311 -24.25 26.89 -3.66
C THR A 311 -25.00 27.21 -2.37
N GLY A 312 -25.34 28.48 -2.18
CA GLY A 312 -25.89 28.97 -0.91
C GLY A 312 -24.87 28.82 0.23
N ASP A 313 -25.31 28.28 1.36
CA ASP A 313 -24.46 28.06 2.54
C ASP A 313 -23.65 26.74 2.48
N THR A 314 -23.74 26.01 1.37
CA THR A 314 -23.06 24.71 1.19
C THR A 314 -21.97 24.77 0.13
N ALA A 315 -20.73 24.49 0.57
CA ALA A 315 -19.61 24.25 -0.33
C ALA A 315 -19.67 22.82 -0.90
N ARG A 316 -19.56 22.69 -2.22
CA ARG A 316 -19.50 21.40 -2.93
C ARG A 316 -18.20 21.32 -3.72
N LEU A 317 -17.49 20.22 -3.57
CA LEU A 317 -16.33 19.88 -4.38
C LEU A 317 -16.83 19.16 -5.64
N ARG A 318 -16.42 19.64 -6.82
CA ARG A 318 -16.73 19.06 -8.12
C ARG A 318 -15.45 18.53 -8.75
N VAL A 319 -15.56 17.42 -9.47
CA VAL A 319 -14.50 16.89 -10.33
C VAL A 319 -14.94 16.92 -11.81
N ASP A 320 -14.00 17.20 -12.70
CA ASP A 320 -14.10 17.00 -14.14
C ASP A 320 -12.89 16.18 -14.63
N LEU A 321 -13.13 14.89 -14.89
CA LEU A 321 -12.10 13.93 -15.29
C LEU A 321 -11.49 14.23 -16.66
N ASN A 322 -12.15 15.00 -17.53
CA ASN A 322 -11.52 15.42 -18.79
C ASN A 322 -10.37 16.39 -18.51
N THR A 323 -10.60 17.32 -17.58
CA THR A 323 -9.58 18.25 -17.10
C THR A 323 -8.49 17.50 -16.34
N VAL A 324 -8.84 16.57 -15.45
CA VAL A 324 -7.84 15.72 -14.77
C VAL A 324 -6.99 14.96 -15.79
N ASN A 325 -7.58 14.31 -16.79
CA ASN A 325 -6.83 13.58 -17.82
C ASN A 325 -5.92 14.47 -18.68
N ALA A 326 -6.30 15.73 -18.90
CA ALA A 326 -5.52 16.67 -19.69
C ALA A 326 -4.28 17.21 -18.94
N TYR A 327 -4.39 17.41 -17.64
CA TYR A 327 -3.34 18.07 -16.83
C TYR A 327 -2.61 17.13 -15.87
N ASN A 328 -3.27 16.05 -15.43
CA ASN A 328 -2.73 15.04 -14.53
C ASN A 328 -3.12 13.61 -14.98
N PRO A 329 -2.52 13.11 -16.08
CA PRO A 329 -2.83 11.79 -16.62
C PRO A 329 -2.45 10.64 -15.68
N GLU A 330 -1.48 10.84 -14.78
CA GLU A 330 -1.09 9.85 -13.77
C GLU A 330 -2.20 9.64 -12.74
N LEU A 331 -2.77 10.73 -12.19
CA LEU A 331 -3.92 10.66 -11.31
C LEU A 331 -5.12 10.03 -12.01
N MET A 332 -5.36 10.36 -13.28
CA MET A 332 -6.43 9.72 -14.06
C MET A 332 -6.20 8.21 -14.22
N GLY A 333 -4.96 7.78 -14.46
CA GLY A 333 -4.59 6.37 -14.53
C GLY A 333 -4.92 5.63 -13.25
N ARG A 334 -4.59 6.22 -12.09
CA ARG A 334 -4.91 5.66 -10.77
C ARG A 334 -6.41 5.61 -10.50
N ILE A 335 -7.17 6.64 -10.87
CA ILE A 335 -8.63 6.66 -10.75
C ILE A 335 -9.28 5.54 -11.58
N ARG A 336 -8.78 5.28 -12.80
CA ARG A 336 -9.29 4.19 -13.65
C ARG A 336 -8.97 2.82 -13.08
N ALA A 337 -7.72 2.58 -12.68
CA ALA A 337 -7.32 1.33 -12.03
C ALA A 337 -8.20 1.05 -10.79
N TYR A 338 -8.45 2.08 -9.98
CA TYR A 338 -9.32 1.97 -8.82
C TYR A 338 -10.78 1.65 -9.18
N TYR A 339 -11.31 2.27 -10.24
CA TYR A 339 -12.66 1.99 -10.70
C TYR A 339 -12.82 0.57 -11.27
N ASP A 340 -11.85 0.11 -12.06
CA ASP A 340 -11.91 -1.19 -12.73
C ASP A 340 -11.95 -2.34 -11.69
N GLU A 341 -11.17 -2.25 -10.60
CA GLU A 341 -11.23 -3.22 -9.49
C GLU A 341 -12.54 -3.19 -8.69
N GLY A 342 -13.11 -2.00 -8.51
CA GLY A 342 -14.39 -1.85 -7.81
C GLY A 342 -15.57 -2.41 -8.62
N SER A 343 -15.52 -2.26 -9.95
CA SER A 343 -16.57 -2.71 -10.88
C SER A 343 -16.67 -4.23 -10.96
N THR A 344 -15.55 -4.95 -10.86
CA THR A 344 -15.50 -6.42 -10.83
C THR A 344 -16.12 -7.02 -9.57
N ARG A 345 -16.08 -6.32 -8.43
CA ARG A 345 -16.55 -6.84 -7.13
C ARG A 345 -18.03 -6.57 -6.87
N ASP A 346 -18.56 -5.42 -7.28
CA ASP A 346 -20.01 -5.10 -7.16
C ASP A 346 -20.89 -6.03 -8.01
N ALA A 347 -20.35 -6.57 -9.11
CA ALA A 347 -21.03 -7.58 -9.93
C ALA A 347 -21.12 -8.97 -9.28
N SER A 348 -20.28 -9.26 -8.27
CA SER A 348 -20.19 -10.58 -7.62
C SER A 348 -21.06 -10.67 -6.36
N LEU A 349 -21.22 -9.56 -5.62
CA LEU A 349 -21.92 -9.55 -4.33
C LEU A 349 -23.43 -9.25 -4.41
N THR A 350 -23.94 -8.85 -5.58
CA THR A 350 -25.37 -8.55 -5.78
C THR A 350 -26.27 -9.78 -6.00
N SER A 351 -25.76 -11.01 -5.85
CA SER A 351 -26.58 -12.24 -6.01
C SER A 351 -27.17 -12.82 -4.72
N TYR A 352 -26.95 -12.23 -3.55
CA TYR A 352 -27.46 -12.75 -2.27
C TYR A 352 -27.90 -11.64 -1.30
N ASN A 353 -29.08 -11.05 -1.54
CA ASN A 353 -30.14 -10.79 -0.53
C ASN A 353 -31.20 -9.85 -1.10
N GLU A 354 -32.19 -10.43 -1.79
CA GLU A 354 -33.55 -9.89 -1.74
C GLU A 354 -34.24 -10.55 -0.55
N SER A 355 -34.30 -9.82 0.57
CA SER A 355 -35.38 -10.02 1.55
C SER A 355 -35.79 -8.67 2.09
N GLU A 356 -37.01 -8.32 1.72
CA GLU A 356 -37.87 -7.23 2.16
C GLU A 356 -37.84 -7.04 3.69
N ASP A 357 -37.96 -5.78 4.16
CA ASP A 357 -39.07 -5.34 5.04
C ASP A 357 -38.69 -4.14 5.95
N SER A 358 -39.62 -3.18 6.03
CA SER A 358 -39.77 -2.09 7.01
C SER A 358 -38.69 -0.97 7.02
N GLY A 359 -38.99 0.32 7.10
CA GLY A 359 -40.23 1.04 7.36
C GLY A 359 -39.85 2.40 7.96
N ASP A 360 -40.02 3.45 7.15
CA ASP A 360 -40.55 4.78 7.49
C ASP A 360 -40.42 5.26 8.96
N GLU A 361 -39.54 6.24 9.21
CA GLU A 361 -39.71 7.32 10.21
C GLU A 361 -38.58 8.36 10.04
N THR A 362 -38.78 9.34 9.16
CA THR A 362 -38.01 10.58 9.13
C THR A 362 -38.95 11.76 9.31
N ASP A 363 -39.11 12.20 10.55
CA ASP A 363 -39.51 13.55 10.92
C ASP A 363 -39.12 13.76 12.39
N ASP A 364 -38.67 14.98 12.74
CA ASP A 364 -38.31 15.46 14.10
C ASP A 364 -36.81 15.67 14.45
N ILE A 365 -35.98 16.19 13.53
CA ILE A 365 -34.68 16.84 13.90
C ILE A 365 -34.52 18.24 13.26
N ALA A 366 -35.62 18.89 12.87
CA ALA A 366 -35.58 20.22 12.23
C ALA A 366 -35.90 21.40 13.18
N ALA A 367 -36.18 21.16 14.46
CA ALA A 367 -36.70 22.22 15.36
C ALA A 367 -35.75 22.65 16.51
N GLU A 368 -34.54 22.10 16.61
CA GLU A 368 -33.61 22.42 17.72
C GLU A 368 -32.36 23.22 17.28
N TRP A 369 -32.39 23.82 16.08
CA TRP A 369 -31.27 24.58 15.52
C TRP A 369 -31.42 26.11 15.59
N ASP A 370 -32.58 26.63 16.02
CA ASP A 370 -32.86 28.07 16.09
C ASP A 370 -32.51 28.71 17.47
N ALA A 371 -32.03 27.92 18.43
CA ALA A 371 -31.81 28.38 19.81
C ALA A 371 -30.35 28.75 20.16
N LEU A 372 -29.39 28.62 19.23
CA LEU A 372 -27.97 28.85 19.51
C LEU A 372 -27.35 30.09 18.81
N ASP A 373 -28.12 30.82 17.98
CA ASP A 373 -27.64 32.01 17.25
C ASP A 373 -28.11 33.35 17.85
N SER A 374 -28.72 33.35 19.05
CA SER A 374 -29.22 34.56 19.72
C SER A 374 -28.35 35.09 20.87
N ALA A 375 -27.13 34.56 21.06
CA ALA A 375 -26.17 35.09 22.03
C ALA A 375 -25.16 36.04 21.36
N SER A 376 -25.61 37.25 21.02
CA SER A 376 -24.74 38.37 20.67
C SER A 376 -24.18 39.02 21.95
N PRO A 377 -22.86 39.26 22.10
CA PRO A 377 -22.34 40.01 23.23
C PRO A 377 -22.24 41.48 22.84
N ASP A 378 -23.19 42.28 23.32
CA ASP A 378 -23.13 43.73 23.24
C ASP A 378 -23.32 44.33 24.65
N ALA A 379 -22.54 45.40 24.92
CA ALA A 379 -22.57 46.27 26.11
C ALA A 379 -21.91 45.71 27.41
N ALA A 380 -21.18 46.45 28.24
CA ALA A 380 -20.89 47.89 28.32
C ALA A 380 -19.69 48.15 29.24
N PHE A 381 -19.07 49.30 28.99
CA PHE A 381 -18.41 50.19 29.93
C PHE A 381 -18.90 50.09 31.40
N ALA A 382 -17.94 50.04 32.34
CA ALA A 382 -18.10 50.60 33.67
C ALA A 382 -16.81 51.31 34.10
N THR A 383 -16.92 52.63 34.24
CA THR A 383 -15.96 53.54 34.84
C THR A 383 -16.37 53.82 36.28
N ASP A 384 -15.47 53.68 37.25
CA ASP A 384 -15.36 54.43 38.53
C ASP A 384 -14.22 53.74 39.32
N GLY A 385 -13.24 54.36 39.97
CA GLY A 385 -13.09 55.71 40.50
C GLY A 385 -12.43 55.61 41.88
N GLY A 386 -11.08 55.66 41.90
CA GLY A 386 -10.08 55.87 42.99
C GLY A 386 -10.41 55.74 44.50
N PRO A 387 -9.59 56.31 45.41
CA PRO A 387 -8.22 56.81 45.28
C PRO A 387 -7.25 56.36 46.42
N ASP A 388 -6.00 56.82 46.34
CA ASP A 388 -5.04 57.10 47.44
C ASP A 388 -4.56 55.89 48.31
N ASP A 389 -3.31 55.74 48.77
CA ASP A 389 -2.26 56.72 49.05
C ASP A 389 -0.98 56.01 49.59
N LEU A 390 0.18 56.70 49.55
CA LEU A 390 1.43 56.49 50.36
C LEU A 390 2.28 55.22 50.08
N GLU A 391 3.62 55.19 50.18
CA GLU A 391 4.71 56.14 50.46
C GLU A 391 6.03 55.37 50.21
N ASP A 392 7.04 56.09 49.73
CA ASP A 392 8.48 56.02 50.07
C ASP A 392 9.30 54.69 50.18
N SER A 393 10.42 54.74 49.44
CA SER A 393 11.82 54.46 49.85
C SER A 393 12.24 53.04 50.29
N ASP A 394 13.12 52.43 49.49
CA ASP A 394 14.56 52.27 49.79
C ASP A 394 15.37 51.95 48.51
#